data_AF-A0A1M2VJV9-F1
#
_entry.id   AF-A0A1M2VJV9-F1
#
_cell.length_a   1.000
_cell.length_b   1.000
_cell.length_c   1.000
_cell.angle_alpha   90.00
_cell.angle_beta   90.00
_cell.angle_gamma   90.00
#
_symmetry.space_group_name_H-M   'P 1'
#
loop_
_entity.id
_entity.type
_entity.pdbx_description
1 polymer ?
#
loop_
_entity_poly.entity_id
_entity_poly.type
_entity_poly.pdbx_seq_one_letter_code
_entity_poly.pdbx_strand_id
1 'polypeptide(L)'
;MPRYGSSANLVLSTGHGVNGYTLDASLGEFILTHPDVSAHASSFCVPGIRDADGAVQIKIPPRGKIYSFNEGNAMYFHEPVVEYLKSIKYPANGKSPYSARYIGSMVADVHRTLLYGGIFGYPNDKKSKNGKLRLLYEAFPMAFLTEQAGGVATTGTKRILDIVPTSIHERCPVFLGSKEDVQDLMKFYDAPAEAKA
;
A
#
# COMPACT_ATOMS: atom_id res chain seq x y z
N MET A 1 -10.65 -5.64 -7.64
CA MET A 1 -9.36 -6.35 -7.54
C MET A 1 -9.58 -7.74 -6.94
N PRO A 2 -9.44 -8.80 -7.73
CA PRO A 2 -9.49 -10.18 -7.23
C PRO A 2 -8.15 -10.58 -6.61
N ARG A 3 -8.18 -11.22 -5.44
CA ARG A 3 -7.05 -11.91 -4.82
C ARG A 3 -7.39 -13.39 -4.69
N TYR A 4 -6.56 -14.25 -5.27
CA TYR A 4 -6.66 -15.70 -5.12
C TYR A 4 -5.58 -16.17 -4.15
N GLY A 5 -5.96 -16.42 -2.90
CA GLY A 5 -5.09 -16.93 -1.84
C GLY A 5 -5.71 -18.16 -1.16
N SER A 6 -5.65 -18.22 0.16
CA SER A 6 -6.40 -19.22 0.95
C SER A 6 -7.93 -19.09 0.77
N SER A 7 -8.40 -17.90 0.38
CA SER A 7 -9.75 -17.63 -0.12
C SER A 7 -9.69 -16.68 -1.32
N ALA A 8 -10.74 -16.69 -2.13
CA ALA A 8 -10.90 -15.74 -3.24
C ALA A 8 -11.64 -14.50 -2.75
N ASN A 9 -11.00 -13.33 -2.83
CA ASN A 9 -11.56 -12.07 -2.38
C ASN A 9 -11.68 -11.09 -3.53
N LEU A 10 -12.78 -10.34 -3.59
CA LEU A 10 -13.00 -9.22 -4.50
C LEU A 10 -13.05 -7.93 -3.69
N VAL A 11 -12.10 -7.02 -3.92
CA VAL A 11 -12.10 -5.68 -3.32
C VAL A 11 -12.52 -4.66 -4.38
N LEU A 12 -13.52 -3.81 -4.08
CA LEU A 12 -14.11 -2.87 -5.02
C LEU A 12 -14.30 -1.49 -4.38
N SER A 13 -14.13 -0.43 -5.18
CA SER A 13 -14.53 0.93 -4.85
C SER A 13 -15.15 1.61 -6.07
N THR A 14 -16.16 2.45 -5.82
CA THR A 14 -16.83 3.32 -6.80
C THR A 14 -16.66 4.80 -6.48
N GLY A 15 -15.80 5.16 -5.52
CA GLY A 15 -15.60 6.54 -5.06
C GLY A 15 -16.24 6.89 -3.72
N HIS A 16 -16.99 5.95 -3.11
CA HIS A 16 -17.64 6.12 -1.81
C HIS A 16 -17.10 5.10 -0.79
N GLY A 17 -15.78 4.94 -0.72
CA GLY A 17 -15.13 3.97 0.15
C GLY A 17 -14.82 2.63 -0.53
N VAL A 18 -14.39 1.65 0.26
CA VAL A 18 -13.85 0.37 -0.23
C VAL A 18 -14.57 -0.80 0.44
N ASN A 19 -15.11 -1.70 -0.39
CA ASN A 19 -15.84 -2.89 0.05
C ASN A 19 -15.08 -4.16 -0.32
N GLY A 20 -15.09 -5.14 0.59
CA GLY A 20 -14.46 -6.44 0.41
C GLY A 20 -15.46 -7.57 0.44
N TYR A 21 -15.43 -8.41 -0.59
CA TYR A 21 -16.28 -9.58 -0.75
C TYR A 21 -15.42 -10.84 -0.76
N THR A 22 -15.93 -11.95 -0.22
CA THR A 22 -15.28 -13.26 -0.31
C THR A 22 -16.19 -14.21 -1.08
N LEU A 23 -15.60 -15.00 -1.97
CA LEU A 23 -16.31 -16.03 -2.71
C LEU A 23 -16.65 -17.18 -1.75
N ASP A 24 -17.94 -17.46 -1.60
CA ASP A 24 -18.40 -18.75 -1.10
C ASP A 24 -18.42 -19.74 -2.26
N ALA A 25 -17.49 -20.69 -2.26
CA ALA A 25 -17.36 -21.67 -3.33
C ALA A 25 -18.54 -22.68 -3.36
N SER A 26 -19.27 -22.84 -2.27
CA SER A 26 -20.43 -23.73 -2.21
C SER A 26 -21.65 -23.12 -2.88
N LEU A 27 -21.80 -21.80 -2.79
CA LEU A 27 -22.91 -21.04 -3.40
C LEU A 27 -22.55 -20.47 -4.78
N GLY A 28 -21.25 -20.27 -5.06
CA GLY A 28 -20.79 -19.61 -6.28
C GLY A 28 -20.96 -18.09 -6.25
N GLU A 29 -21.15 -17.50 -5.06
CA GLU A 29 -21.48 -16.09 -4.87
C GLU A 29 -20.40 -15.34 -4.07
N PHE A 30 -20.18 -14.06 -4.41
CA PHE A 30 -19.34 -13.16 -3.63
C PHE A 30 -20.17 -12.49 -2.54
N ILE A 31 -19.94 -12.88 -1.30
CA ILE A 31 -20.65 -12.36 -0.12
C ILE A 31 -19.86 -11.17 0.44
N LEU A 32 -20.54 -10.09 0.83
CA LEU A 32 -19.91 -8.98 1.53
C LEU A 32 -19.43 -9.45 2.91
N THR A 33 -18.12 -9.63 3.06
CA THR A 33 -17.52 -10.24 4.26
C THR A 33 -16.76 -9.26 5.14
N HIS A 34 -16.55 -8.03 4.67
CA HIS A 34 -15.86 -7.02 5.46
C HIS A 34 -16.89 -6.15 6.19
N PRO A 35 -17.36 -6.60 7.37
CA PRO A 35 -17.55 -5.64 8.45
C PRO A 35 -16.64 -5.83 9.66
N ASP A 36 -15.88 -6.91 9.72
CA ASP A 36 -14.87 -7.14 10.76
C ASP A 36 -13.88 -8.20 10.25
N VAL A 37 -12.76 -7.78 9.64
CA VAL A 37 -11.63 -8.70 9.46
C VAL A 37 -10.85 -8.73 10.77
N SER A 38 -11.44 -9.33 11.80
CA SER A 38 -10.79 -9.64 13.07
C SER A 38 -10.27 -11.07 13.04
N ALA A 39 -9.12 -11.27 12.39
CA ALA A 39 -8.23 -12.36 12.76
C ALA A 39 -7.35 -11.89 13.93
N HIS A 40 -7.70 -12.33 15.15
CA HIS A 40 -6.92 -12.34 16.41
C HIS A 40 -5.41 -12.03 16.29
N ALA A 41 -4.71 -11.25 17.13
CA ALA A 41 -4.99 -10.76 18.48
C ALA A 41 -4.01 -9.62 18.89
N SER A 42 -4.40 -8.91 19.96
CA SER A 42 -3.70 -7.87 20.75
C SER A 42 -3.88 -6.42 20.30
N SER A 43 -4.95 -5.82 20.82
CA SER A 43 -5.05 -4.39 21.14
C SER A 43 -4.74 -3.41 19.99
N PHE A 44 -5.57 -3.40 18.96
CA PHE A 44 -5.92 -2.18 18.21
C PHE A 44 -7.13 -2.48 17.32
N CYS A 45 -8.34 -2.33 17.86
CA CYS A 45 -9.54 -2.36 17.03
C CYS A 45 -9.48 -1.12 16.12
N VAL A 46 -9.34 -1.31 14.80
CA VAL A 46 -9.56 -0.23 13.84
C VAL A 46 -11.06 0.04 13.85
N PRO A 47 -11.55 1.24 14.22
CA PRO A 47 -12.97 1.52 14.17
C PRO A 47 -13.41 1.55 12.70
N GLY A 48 -14.18 0.55 12.27
CA GLY A 48 -14.92 0.63 11.02
C GLY A 48 -15.96 1.74 11.12
N ILE A 49 -15.85 2.77 10.28
CA ILE A 49 -16.90 3.78 10.14
C ILE A 49 -18.02 3.13 9.33
N ARG A 50 -19.21 3.05 9.92
CA ARG A 50 -20.45 2.61 9.25
C ARG A 50 -20.92 3.71 8.32
N ASP A 51 -21.30 3.37 7.09
CA ASP A 51 -22.03 4.31 6.24
C ASP A 51 -23.48 4.51 6.73
N ALA A 52 -24.23 5.37 6.06
CA ALA A 52 -25.61 5.70 6.40
C ALA A 52 -26.55 4.47 6.40
N ASP A 53 -26.15 3.39 5.72
CA ASP A 53 -26.90 2.15 5.58
C ASP A 53 -26.39 1.04 6.54
N GLY A 54 -25.37 1.35 7.35
CA GLY A 54 -24.79 0.45 8.35
C GLY A 54 -23.72 -0.51 7.84
N ALA A 55 -23.30 -0.40 6.57
CA ALA A 55 -22.24 -1.20 6.00
C ALA A 55 -20.86 -0.67 6.41
N VAL A 56 -19.95 -1.59 6.71
CA VAL A 56 -18.60 -1.27 7.17
C VAL A 56 -17.67 -1.29 5.98
N GLN A 57 -16.84 -0.26 5.87
CA GLN A 57 -15.90 -0.10 4.78
C GLN A 57 -14.48 -0.42 5.24
N ILE A 58 -13.66 -0.95 4.32
CA ILE A 58 -12.23 -1.10 4.56
C ILE A 58 -11.62 0.29 4.75
N LYS A 59 -11.02 0.52 5.91
CA LYS A 59 -10.20 1.70 6.22
C LYS A 59 -8.80 1.26 6.59
N ILE A 60 -7.82 1.85 5.92
CA ILE A 60 -6.43 1.58 6.23
C ILE A 60 -6.06 2.25 7.56
N PRO A 61 -5.35 1.56 8.47
CA PRO A 61 -4.80 2.20 9.66
C PRO A 61 -3.93 3.40 9.30
N PRO A 62 -3.95 4.51 10.06
CA PRO A 62 -3.17 5.70 9.74
C PRO A 62 -1.66 5.44 9.78
N ARG A 63 -1.22 4.47 10.59
CA ARG A 63 0.17 3.96 10.69
C ARG A 63 0.16 2.45 10.89
N GLY A 64 1.09 1.75 10.28
CA GLY A 64 1.33 0.32 10.50
C GLY A 64 2.69 0.01 11.11
N LYS A 65 3.05 -1.27 11.07
CA LYS A 65 4.35 -1.80 11.54
C LYS A 65 4.98 -2.75 10.52
N ILE A 66 4.54 -2.68 9.27
CA ILE A 66 4.93 -3.59 8.19
C ILE A 66 5.43 -2.77 7.00
N TYR A 67 6.51 -3.21 6.38
CA TYR A 67 6.93 -2.70 5.08
C TYR A 67 7.06 -3.83 4.06
N SER A 68 6.79 -3.50 2.80
CA SER A 68 6.78 -4.45 1.69
C SER A 68 7.57 -3.90 0.51
N PHE A 69 8.82 -4.35 0.39
CA PHE A 69 9.78 -3.93 -0.63
C PHE A 69 10.58 -5.15 -1.10
N ASN A 70 10.96 -5.17 -2.38
CA ASN A 70 11.88 -6.18 -2.89
C ASN A 70 13.33 -5.80 -2.58
N GLU A 71 13.80 -6.16 -1.38
CA GLU A 71 15.16 -5.82 -0.95
C GLU A 71 16.27 -6.55 -1.69
N GLY A 72 15.97 -7.57 -2.50
CA GLY A 72 16.95 -8.13 -3.43
C GLY A 72 17.52 -7.09 -4.42
N ASN A 73 16.82 -5.96 -4.59
CA ASN A 73 17.25 -4.84 -5.41
C ASN A 73 17.87 -3.68 -4.60
N ALA A 74 18.12 -3.84 -3.30
CA ALA A 74 18.57 -2.75 -2.42
C ALA A 74 19.83 -2.02 -2.94
N MET A 75 20.76 -2.75 -3.57
CA MET A 75 21.97 -2.17 -4.20
C MET A 75 21.65 -1.14 -5.31
N TYR A 76 20.50 -1.28 -5.96
CA TYR A 76 20.08 -0.45 -7.09
C TYR A 76 19.15 0.69 -6.67
N PHE A 77 18.61 0.67 -5.45
CA PHE A 77 17.73 1.72 -4.97
C PHE A 77 18.43 3.08 -4.91
N HIS A 78 17.63 4.12 -5.10
CA HIS A 78 18.07 5.49 -4.89
C HIS A 78 18.12 5.80 -3.39
N GLU A 79 18.98 6.75 -3.04
CA GLU A 79 19.27 7.16 -1.67
C GLU A 79 18.04 7.43 -0.79
N PRO A 80 16.96 8.12 -1.26
CA PRO A 80 15.77 8.34 -0.43
C PRO A 80 15.14 7.06 0.10
N VAL A 81 15.09 6.01 -0.74
CA VAL A 81 14.50 4.73 -0.37
C VAL A 81 15.42 3.97 0.58
N VAL A 82 16.74 4.02 0.36
CA VAL A 82 17.72 3.37 1.23
C VAL A 82 17.66 3.96 2.65
N GLU A 83 17.66 5.29 2.75
CA GLU A 83 17.59 5.98 4.05
C GLU A 83 16.24 5.78 4.75
N TYR A 84 15.13 5.78 4.00
CA TYR A 84 13.83 5.41 4.56
C TYR A 84 13.83 3.99 5.12
N LEU A 85 14.28 2.99 4.35
CA LEU A 85 14.34 1.60 4.80
C LEU A 85 15.24 1.43 6.01
N LYS A 86 16.37 2.16 6.07
CA LYS A 86 17.25 2.19 7.23
C LYS A 86 16.55 2.74 8.46
N SER A 87 15.78 3.83 8.31
CA SER A 87 15.05 4.47 9.43
C SER A 87 14.01 3.56 10.08
N ILE A 88 13.34 2.70 9.31
CA ILE A 88 12.32 1.77 9.82
C ILE A 88 12.90 0.43 10.31
N LYS A 89 14.10 0.05 9.84
CA LYS A 89 14.82 -1.15 10.29
C LYS A 89 15.64 -0.93 11.54
N TYR A 90 16.21 0.26 11.68
CA TYR A 90 17.07 0.65 12.81
C TYR A 90 16.53 1.93 13.45
N PRO A 91 15.28 1.92 13.93
CA PRO A 91 14.68 3.13 14.49
C PRO A 91 15.37 3.54 15.78
N ALA A 92 15.57 4.85 15.95
CA ALA A 92 16.08 5.43 17.19
C ALA A 92 14.99 5.48 18.28
N ASN A 93 15.42 5.81 19.51
CA ASN A 93 14.53 6.13 20.65
C ASN A 93 13.63 4.96 21.12
N GLY A 94 14.15 3.72 21.09
CA GLY A 94 13.48 2.55 21.67
C GLY A 94 12.22 2.08 20.92
N LYS A 95 11.96 2.60 19.71
CA LYS A 95 10.91 2.07 18.85
C LYS A 95 11.30 0.69 18.32
N SER A 96 10.32 -0.18 18.13
CA SER A 96 10.55 -1.48 17.50
C SER A 96 10.70 -1.32 15.97
N PRO A 97 11.58 -2.11 15.34
CA PRO A 97 11.71 -2.12 13.89
C PRO A 97 10.44 -2.64 13.22
N TYR A 98 10.22 -2.23 11.97
CA TYR A 98 9.08 -2.72 11.19
C TYR A 98 9.33 -4.16 10.74
N SER A 99 8.26 -4.94 10.63
CA SER A 99 8.31 -6.30 10.07
C SER A 99 8.35 -6.26 8.54
N ALA A 100 9.34 -6.94 7.95
CA ALA A 100 9.40 -7.14 6.51
C ALA A 100 8.35 -8.17 6.07
N ARG A 101 7.51 -7.83 5.08
CA ARG A 101 6.62 -8.78 4.42
C ARG A 101 6.57 -8.49 2.93
N TYR A 102 7.03 -9.41 2.11
CA TYR A 102 7.02 -9.27 0.66
C TYR A 102 6.58 -10.59 0.04
N ILE A 103 5.34 -10.64 -0.45
CA ILE A 103 4.77 -11.83 -1.09
C ILE A 103 5.26 -11.93 -2.55
N GLY A 104 5.57 -10.79 -3.17
CA GLY A 104 5.96 -10.73 -4.58
C GLY A 104 4.78 -10.64 -5.54
N SER A 105 3.57 -10.50 -5.00
CA SER A 105 2.34 -10.19 -5.74
C SER A 105 1.81 -8.87 -5.22
N MET A 106 1.82 -7.83 -6.08
CA MET A 106 1.29 -6.51 -5.72
C MET A 106 -0.10 -6.63 -5.12
N VAL A 107 -0.93 -7.51 -5.69
CA VAL A 107 -2.30 -7.72 -5.22
C VAL A 107 -2.33 -8.22 -3.77
N ALA A 108 -1.53 -9.23 -3.45
CA ALA A 108 -1.51 -9.81 -2.11
C ALA A 108 -0.88 -8.87 -1.07
N ASP A 109 0.18 -8.15 -1.47
CA ASP A 109 0.89 -7.20 -0.61
C ASP A 109 0.02 -5.96 -0.32
N VAL A 110 -0.64 -5.37 -1.32
CA VAL A 110 -1.56 -4.23 -1.16
C VAL A 110 -2.77 -4.62 -0.30
N HIS A 111 -3.37 -5.78 -0.53
CA HIS A 111 -4.49 -6.24 0.30
C HIS A 111 -4.11 -6.38 1.78
N ARG A 112 -2.91 -6.91 2.08
CA ARG A 112 -2.39 -6.94 3.45
C ARG A 112 -2.20 -5.52 4.00
N THR A 113 -1.63 -4.62 3.21
CA THR A 113 -1.41 -3.22 3.61
C THR A 113 -2.74 -2.50 3.90
N LEU A 114 -3.80 -2.75 3.14
CA LEU A 114 -5.12 -2.18 3.40
C LEU A 114 -5.70 -2.63 4.75
N LEU A 115 -5.50 -3.89 5.14
CA LEU A 115 -6.08 -4.46 6.36
C LEU A 115 -5.25 -4.17 7.62
N TYR A 116 -3.92 -4.34 7.54
CA TYR A 116 -3.03 -4.26 8.70
C TYR A 116 -2.26 -2.94 8.79
N GLY A 117 -2.39 -2.08 7.78
CA GLY A 117 -1.58 -0.88 7.63
C GLY A 117 -0.13 -1.18 7.25
N GLY A 118 0.65 -0.10 7.16
CA GLY A 118 2.05 -0.13 6.75
C GLY A 118 2.21 0.41 5.34
N ILE A 119 3.33 0.05 4.70
CA ILE A 119 3.70 0.57 3.39
C ILE A 119 4.06 -0.54 2.41
N PHE A 120 3.59 -0.39 1.18
CA PHE A 120 4.08 -1.12 0.00
C PHE A 120 4.88 -0.16 -0.87
N GLY A 121 6.05 -0.60 -1.31
CA GLY A 121 6.93 0.17 -2.18
C GLY A 121 7.53 -0.66 -3.30
N TYR A 122 7.40 -0.12 -4.52
CA TYR A 122 8.07 -0.57 -5.72
C TYR A 122 8.76 0.63 -6.36
N PRO A 123 9.93 1.04 -5.84
CA PRO A 123 10.63 2.21 -6.31
C PRO A 123 11.13 2.02 -7.74
N ASN A 124 11.48 3.12 -8.40
CA ASN A 124 12.40 3.08 -9.51
C ASN A 124 13.81 2.84 -8.98
N ASP A 125 14.67 2.31 -9.83
CA ASP A 125 16.03 1.97 -9.46
C ASP A 125 16.99 2.24 -10.62
N LYS A 126 18.29 2.08 -10.37
CA LYS A 126 19.35 2.30 -11.37
C LYS A 126 19.17 1.47 -12.65
N LYS A 127 18.46 0.32 -12.60
CA LYS A 127 18.15 -0.53 -13.76
C LYS A 127 16.83 -0.15 -14.43
N SER A 128 15.82 0.18 -13.64
CA SER A 128 14.45 0.47 -14.03
C SER A 128 14.13 1.93 -13.70
N LYS A 129 14.66 2.85 -14.52
CA LYS A 129 14.60 4.30 -14.27
C LYS A 129 13.18 4.85 -14.09
N ASN A 130 12.21 4.25 -14.77
CA ASN A 130 10.79 4.62 -14.72
C ASN A 130 9.96 3.69 -13.82
N GLY A 131 10.59 2.84 -13.00
CA GLY A 131 9.90 1.80 -12.25
C GLY A 131 9.50 0.60 -13.12
N LYS A 132 8.81 -0.36 -12.52
CA LYS A 132 8.44 -1.63 -13.16
C LYS A 132 6.93 -1.79 -13.37
N LEU A 133 6.13 -1.22 -12.47
CA LEU A 133 4.68 -1.35 -12.45
C LEU A 133 4.06 -0.41 -13.48
N ARG A 134 2.99 -0.85 -14.14
CA ARG A 134 2.32 -0.08 -15.19
C ARG A 134 1.28 0.84 -14.58
N LEU A 135 1.28 2.06 -15.09
CA LEU A 135 0.48 3.15 -14.57
C LEU A 135 -1.03 2.83 -14.66
N LEU A 136 -1.51 2.45 -15.85
CA LEU A 136 -2.95 2.31 -16.11
C LEU A 136 -3.62 1.14 -15.39
N TYR A 137 -2.98 -0.03 -15.33
CA TYR A 137 -3.61 -1.27 -14.90
C TYR A 137 -2.97 -1.92 -13.66
N GLU A 138 -1.93 -1.30 -13.10
CA GLU A 138 -1.38 -1.70 -11.79
C GLU A 138 -1.44 -0.52 -10.80
N ALA A 139 -0.90 0.64 -11.16
CA ALA A 139 -0.80 1.77 -10.23
C ALA A 139 -2.12 2.49 -9.97
N PHE A 140 -2.85 2.92 -11.02
CA PHE A 140 -4.12 3.65 -10.87
C PHE A 140 -5.17 2.87 -10.07
N PRO A 141 -5.45 1.58 -10.37
CA PRO A 141 -6.47 0.84 -9.62
C PRO A 141 -6.11 0.71 -8.13
N MET A 142 -4.82 0.48 -7.82
CA MET A 142 -4.36 0.31 -6.44
C MET A 142 -4.29 1.64 -5.69
N ALA A 143 -3.90 2.72 -6.36
CA ALA A 143 -3.92 4.06 -5.82
C ALA A 143 -5.36 4.50 -5.47
N PHE A 144 -6.30 4.27 -6.39
CA PHE A 144 -7.71 4.59 -6.15
C PHE A 144 -8.28 3.85 -4.94
N LEU A 145 -8.04 2.54 -4.84
CA LEU A 145 -8.45 1.74 -3.67
C LEU A 145 -7.80 2.26 -2.38
N THR A 146 -6.50 2.56 -2.41
CA THR A 146 -5.76 3.01 -1.22
C THR A 146 -6.28 4.35 -0.72
N GLU A 147 -6.49 5.31 -1.61
CA GLU A 147 -7.00 6.64 -1.23
C GLU A 147 -8.45 6.57 -0.72
N GLN A 148 -9.29 5.74 -1.33
CA GLN A 148 -10.68 5.52 -0.88
C GLN A 148 -10.74 4.85 0.51
N ALA A 149 -9.73 4.05 0.85
CA ALA A 149 -9.55 3.49 2.19
C ALA A 149 -8.96 4.50 3.21
N GLY A 150 -8.60 5.71 2.78
CA GLY A 150 -7.99 6.75 3.64
C GLY A 150 -6.46 6.76 3.68
N GLY A 151 -5.82 5.99 2.79
CA GLY A 151 -4.36 5.95 2.65
C GLY A 151 -3.82 6.97 1.66
N VAL A 152 -2.55 6.82 1.31
CA VAL A 152 -1.85 7.67 0.34
C VAL A 152 -1.19 6.80 -0.72
N ALA A 153 -1.16 7.27 -1.97
CA ALA A 153 -0.47 6.64 -3.09
C ALA A 153 0.33 7.67 -3.90
N THR A 154 1.64 7.47 -4.01
CA THR A 154 2.61 8.41 -4.59
C THR A 154 3.68 7.71 -5.42
N THR A 155 4.28 8.42 -6.37
CA THR A 155 5.51 8.01 -7.07
C THR A 155 6.78 8.31 -6.26
N GLY A 156 6.62 8.92 -5.09
CA GLY A 156 7.70 9.52 -4.29
C GLY A 156 7.74 11.03 -4.46
N THR A 157 7.36 11.54 -5.63
CA THR A 157 7.36 12.98 -5.95
C THR A 157 6.01 13.54 -6.36
N LYS A 158 5.08 12.70 -6.84
CA LYS A 158 3.75 13.11 -7.29
C LYS A 158 2.70 12.10 -6.88
N ARG A 159 1.49 12.57 -6.58
CA ARG A 159 0.32 11.71 -6.39
C ARG A 159 0.04 10.90 -7.65
N ILE A 160 -0.18 9.59 -7.49
CA ILE A 160 -0.34 8.67 -8.64
C ILE A 160 -1.55 9.06 -9.49
N LEU A 161 -2.70 9.37 -8.87
CA LEU A 161 -3.93 9.69 -9.60
C LEU A 161 -3.90 11.02 -10.37
N ASP A 162 -2.89 11.86 -10.15
CA ASP A 162 -2.73 13.15 -10.84
C ASP A 162 -1.81 13.04 -12.08
N ILE A 163 -1.31 11.84 -12.39
CA ILE A 163 -0.42 11.61 -13.53
C ILE A 163 -1.27 11.53 -14.79
N VAL A 164 -0.91 12.32 -15.81
CA VAL A 164 -1.49 12.21 -17.15
C VAL A 164 -0.64 11.22 -17.94
N PRO A 165 -1.17 10.03 -18.29
CA PRO A 165 -0.41 9.01 -19.00
C PRO A 165 -0.10 9.45 -20.43
N THR A 166 1.11 9.16 -20.87
CA THR A 166 1.61 9.38 -22.24
C THR A 166 1.57 8.13 -23.10
N SER A 167 1.46 6.95 -22.48
CA SER A 167 1.41 5.65 -23.16
C SER A 167 0.61 4.62 -22.36
N ILE A 168 -0.02 3.66 -23.05
CA ILE A 168 -0.77 2.57 -22.43
C ILE A 168 0.10 1.62 -21.58
N HIS A 169 1.40 1.57 -21.86
CA HIS A 169 2.37 0.74 -21.15
C HIS A 169 3.34 1.55 -20.30
N GLU A 170 3.00 2.82 -20.02
CA GLU A 170 3.79 3.68 -19.15
C GLU A 170 4.01 3.02 -17.79
N ARG A 171 5.23 3.12 -17.28
CA ARG A 171 5.62 2.59 -15.97
C ARG A 171 5.85 3.72 -14.99
N CYS A 172 5.62 3.43 -13.72
CA CYS A 172 5.93 4.37 -12.64
C CYS A 172 6.49 3.64 -11.41
N PRO A 173 7.27 4.34 -10.57
CA PRO A 173 7.46 3.93 -9.19
C PRO A 173 6.13 4.04 -8.42
N VAL A 174 5.91 3.15 -7.46
CA VAL A 174 4.68 3.13 -6.66
C VAL A 174 5.01 2.98 -5.20
N PHE A 175 4.51 3.90 -4.39
CA PHE A 175 4.47 3.79 -2.94
C PHE A 175 3.05 4.02 -2.48
N LEU A 176 2.49 3.09 -1.72
CA LEU A 176 1.13 3.21 -1.21
C LEU A 176 0.99 2.57 0.16
N GLY A 177 0.06 3.08 0.96
CA GLY A 177 -0.31 2.49 2.23
C GLY A 177 -0.82 3.50 3.24
N SER A 178 -0.55 3.21 4.51
CA SER A 178 -0.90 4.04 5.65
C SER A 178 -0.39 5.46 5.47
N LYS A 179 -1.25 6.43 5.73
CA LYS A 179 -0.98 7.86 5.48
C LYS A 179 0.33 8.31 6.11
N GLU A 180 0.55 7.99 7.38
CA GLU A 180 1.72 8.45 8.10
C GLU A 180 3.01 7.77 7.60
N ASP A 181 2.95 6.49 7.22
CA ASP A 181 4.11 5.74 6.74
C ASP A 181 4.57 6.24 5.37
N VAL A 182 3.64 6.55 4.48
CA VAL A 182 3.93 7.13 3.15
C VAL A 182 4.42 8.57 3.29
N GLN A 183 3.87 9.35 4.24
CA GLN A 183 4.38 10.70 4.54
C GLN A 183 5.80 10.67 5.09
N ASP A 184 6.14 9.70 5.94
CA ASP A 184 7.51 9.53 6.42
C ASP A 184 8.48 9.23 5.27
N LEU A 185 8.08 8.41 4.29
CA LEU A 185 8.85 8.19 3.06
C LEU A 185 9.05 9.48 2.25
N MET A 186 7.99 10.25 2.03
CA MET A 186 8.05 11.47 1.20
C MET A 186 9.05 12.51 1.74
N LYS A 187 9.23 12.59 3.07
CA LYS A 187 10.26 13.45 3.68
C LYS A 187 11.68 13.16 3.18
N PHE A 188 11.99 11.91 2.81
CA PHE A 188 13.29 11.55 2.25
C PHE A 188 13.44 11.94 0.77
N TYR A 189 12.33 12.14 0.07
CA TYR A 189 12.30 12.66 -1.30
C TYR A 189 12.36 14.20 -1.35
N ASP A 190 11.79 14.86 -0.35
CA ASP A 190 11.78 16.33 -0.24
C ASP A 190 13.08 16.91 0.36
N ALA A 191 13.91 16.08 1.00
CA ALA A 191 15.16 16.52 1.59
C ALA A 191 16.15 17.02 0.50
N PRO A 192 16.67 18.25 0.58
CA PRO A 192 17.63 18.77 -0.38
C PRO A 192 18.91 17.93 -0.36
N ALA A 193 19.45 17.65 -1.56
CA ALA A 193 20.65 16.83 -1.75
C ALA A 193 21.93 17.40 -1.08
N GLU A 194 21.87 18.62 -0.54
CA GLU A 194 23.01 19.40 -0.05
C GLU A 194 23.32 19.24 1.46
N ALA A 195 22.56 18.44 2.22
CA ALA A 195 22.88 18.16 3.63
C ALA A 195 23.79 16.92 3.81
N LYS A 196 24.66 16.63 2.85
CA LYS A 196 25.54 15.44 2.84
C LYS A 196 26.97 15.82 2.43
N ALA A 197 27.63 16.56 3.33
CA ALA A 197 29.09 16.74 3.36
C ALA A 197 29.75 15.57 4.08
#